data_AF-A0A955BAV0-F1
#
_entry.id   AF-A0A955BAV0-F1
#
_cell.length_a   1.000
_cell.length_b   1.000
_cell.length_c   1.000
_cell.angle_alpha   90.00
_cell.angle_beta   90.00
_cell.angle_gamma   90.00
#
_symmetry.space_group_name_H-M   'P 1'
#
loop_
_entity.id
_entity.type
_entity.pdbx_description
1 polymer ?
#
loop_
_entity_poly.entity_id
_entity_poly.type
_entity_poly.pdbx_seq_one_letter_code
_entity_poly.pdbx_strand_id
1 'polypeptide(L)'
;TGQVAKQFSGHAAAVYGLAFQADSKQLVSASADGSARLWNVDSGAEVRQFVVPVAPTDETESPKPVAPCLAVATQGNLIATANSDGGVYLWNAANGQLAKTLETLDGAVYRVAFNADATKLLAVGHTGRIVIRNIADGKPLLDASAPAVAYDGRFTADRSRLAIAGADGNVHLLDVPAAAR
;
A
#
# COMPACT_ATOMS: atom_id res chain seq x y z
N THR A 1 27.36 -6.31 -12.06
CA THR A 1 27.02 -7.64 -12.62
C THR A 1 25.54 -7.86 -12.40
N GLY A 2 24.79 -8.34 -13.40
CA GLY A 2 23.34 -8.56 -13.29
C GLY A 2 22.96 -9.83 -12.51
N GLN A 3 23.69 -10.15 -11.44
CA GLN A 3 23.51 -11.37 -10.65
C GLN A 3 22.75 -11.05 -9.36
N VAL A 4 21.97 -12.02 -8.86
CA VAL A 4 21.30 -11.89 -7.56
C VAL A 4 22.35 -11.84 -6.45
N ALA A 5 22.44 -10.70 -5.76
CA ALA A 5 23.43 -10.49 -4.71
C ALA A 5 22.99 -11.04 -3.35
N LYS A 6 21.67 -11.04 -3.07
CA LYS A 6 21.11 -11.44 -1.78
C LYS A 6 19.64 -11.85 -1.92
N GLN A 7 19.20 -12.75 -1.04
CA GLN A 7 17.82 -13.19 -0.90
C GLN A 7 17.36 -12.96 0.54
N PHE A 8 16.14 -12.46 0.71
CA PHE A 8 15.47 -12.35 2.02
C PHE A 8 14.40 -13.44 2.10
N SER A 9 14.51 -14.32 3.10
CA SER A 9 13.60 -15.46 3.28
C SER A 9 12.75 -15.27 4.52
N GLY A 10 11.43 -15.44 4.39
CA GLY A 10 10.53 -15.40 5.54
C GLY A 10 9.04 -15.37 5.17
N HIS A 11 8.67 -14.74 4.06
CA HIS A 11 7.30 -14.80 3.56
C HIS A 11 6.90 -16.23 3.16
N ALA A 12 5.66 -16.60 3.47
CA ALA A 12 5.11 -17.93 3.21
C ALA A 12 4.40 -18.03 1.85
N ALA A 13 4.26 -16.92 1.14
CA ALA A 13 3.59 -16.84 -0.15
C ALA A 13 4.23 -15.76 -1.04
N ALA A 14 3.63 -15.52 -2.21
CA ALA A 14 4.13 -14.57 -3.20
C ALA A 14 4.24 -13.14 -2.63
N VAL A 15 5.35 -12.47 -2.95
CA VAL A 15 5.59 -11.06 -2.62
C VAL A 15 5.16 -10.20 -3.80
N TYR A 16 4.25 -9.25 -3.57
CA TYR A 16 3.66 -8.40 -4.60
C TYR A 16 4.13 -6.94 -4.53
N GLY A 17 4.43 -6.45 -3.33
CA GLY A 17 4.81 -5.05 -3.10
C GLY A 17 6.19 -4.93 -2.46
N LEU A 18 6.92 -3.87 -2.83
CA LEU A 18 8.22 -3.51 -2.26
C LEU A 18 8.33 -1.99 -2.13
N ALA A 19 8.91 -1.51 -1.02
CA ALA A 19 9.23 -0.10 -0.81
C ALA A 19 10.47 0.06 0.06
N PHE A 20 11.48 0.80 -0.42
CA PHE A 20 12.62 1.20 0.39
C PHE A 20 12.24 2.37 1.30
N GLN A 21 12.78 2.36 2.52
CA GLN A 21 12.87 3.59 3.30
C GLN A 21 13.87 4.56 2.66
N ALA A 22 13.73 5.86 2.97
CA ALA A 22 14.50 6.92 2.33
C ALA A 22 16.03 6.77 2.48
N ASP A 23 16.50 6.14 3.56
CA ASP A 23 17.92 5.88 3.80
C ASP A 23 18.46 4.64 3.05
N SER A 24 17.58 3.90 2.34
CA SER A 24 17.86 2.64 1.64
C SER A 24 18.45 1.52 2.50
N LYS A 25 18.49 1.67 3.83
CA LYS A 25 18.98 0.65 4.77
C LYS A 25 17.92 -0.35 5.13
N GLN A 26 16.65 0.03 4.96
CA GLN A 26 15.53 -0.85 5.19
C GLN A 26 14.61 -0.93 3.99
N LEU A 27 14.03 -2.12 3.82
CA LEU A 27 13.09 -2.46 2.75
C LEU A 27 11.83 -3.03 3.41
N VAL A 28 10.66 -2.64 2.92
CA VAL A 28 9.40 -3.29 3.28
C VAL A 28 8.90 -4.11 2.11
N SER A 29 8.44 -5.33 2.37
CA SER A 29 7.77 -6.20 1.41
C SER A 29 6.32 -6.45 1.82
N ALA A 30 5.42 -6.62 0.86
CA ALA A 30 4.01 -7.00 1.05
C ALA A 30 3.73 -8.35 0.35
N SER A 31 3.05 -9.25 1.05
CA SER A 31 2.90 -10.65 0.62
C SER A 31 1.47 -11.17 0.67
N ALA A 32 1.20 -12.15 -0.20
CA ALA A 32 -0.03 -12.92 -0.21
C ALA A 32 -0.28 -13.70 1.10
N ASP A 33 0.73 -13.84 1.96
CA ASP A 33 0.57 -14.41 3.31
C ASP A 33 -0.16 -13.47 4.29
N GLY A 34 -0.60 -12.30 3.81
CA GLY A 34 -1.35 -11.33 4.60
C GLY A 34 -0.49 -10.44 5.48
N SER A 35 0.84 -10.56 5.39
CA SER A 35 1.77 -9.73 6.14
C SER A 35 2.60 -8.80 5.24
N ALA A 36 3.09 -7.73 5.86
CA ALA A 36 4.25 -7.02 5.36
C ALA A 36 5.44 -7.23 6.29
N ARG A 37 6.66 -7.20 5.77
CA ARG A 37 7.90 -7.38 6.56
C ARG A 37 8.89 -6.28 6.26
N LEU A 38 9.50 -5.76 7.32
CA LEU A 38 10.60 -4.80 7.30
C LEU A 38 11.92 -5.55 7.43
N TRP A 39 12.84 -5.30 6.52
CA TRP A 39 14.13 -5.97 6.43
C TRP A 39 15.25 -4.97 6.58
N ASN A 40 16.35 -5.39 7.19
CA ASN A 40 17.62 -4.70 7.05
C ASN A 40 18.29 -5.17 5.74
N VAL A 41 18.63 -4.23 4.86
CA VAL A 41 19.14 -4.53 3.51
C VAL A 41 20.54 -5.16 3.56
N ASP A 42 21.37 -4.72 4.51
CA ASP A 42 22.77 -5.15 4.64
C ASP A 42 22.90 -6.53 5.29
N SER A 43 22.09 -6.86 6.30
CA SER A 43 22.13 -8.17 6.93
C SER A 43 21.15 -9.17 6.31
N GLY A 44 20.10 -8.68 5.65
CA GLY A 44 18.95 -9.50 5.24
C GLY A 44 18.08 -9.99 6.40
N ALA A 45 18.35 -9.53 7.62
CA ALA A 45 17.55 -9.88 8.78
C ALA A 45 16.19 -9.20 8.72
N GLU A 46 15.15 -9.93 9.12
CA GLU A 46 13.87 -9.35 9.42
C GLU A 46 13.99 -8.48 10.67
N VAL A 47 13.60 -7.22 10.54
CA VAL A 47 13.50 -6.27 11.64
C VAL A 47 12.12 -6.36 12.28
N ARG A 48 11.08 -6.54 11.47
CA ARG A 48 9.69 -6.51 11.93
C ARG A 48 8.70 -7.14 10.96
N GLN A 49 7.61 -7.69 11.50
CA GLN A 49 6.43 -8.11 10.75
C GLN A 49 5.23 -7.22 11.09
N PHE A 50 4.43 -6.87 10.08
CA PHE A 50 3.15 -6.18 10.20
C PHE A 50 2.05 -7.11 9.71
N VAL A 51 1.19 -7.55 10.61
CA VAL A 51 0.10 -8.47 10.31
C VAL A 51 -1.20 -7.68 10.31
N VAL A 52 -1.84 -7.63 9.14
CA VAL A 52 -3.13 -6.93 8.99
C VAL A 52 -4.16 -7.56 9.92
N PRO A 53 -4.92 -6.77 10.71
CA PRO A 53 -5.97 -7.32 11.57
C PRO A 53 -7.03 -8.03 10.73
N VAL A 54 -7.34 -9.27 11.08
CA VAL A 54 -8.51 -9.97 10.53
C VAL A 54 -9.74 -9.41 11.25
N ALA A 55 -10.75 -8.97 10.49
CA ALA A 55 -12.01 -8.55 11.09
C ALA A 55 -12.58 -9.72 11.90
N PRO A 56 -13.09 -9.48 13.13
CA PRO A 56 -13.73 -10.55 13.89
C PRO A 56 -14.85 -11.14 13.05
N THR A 57 -14.77 -12.45 12.79
CA THR A 57 -15.88 -13.20 12.24
C THR A 57 -16.83 -13.53 13.39
N ASP A 58 -18.13 -13.48 13.13
CA ASP A 58 -19.12 -14.00 14.07
C ASP A 58 -18.77 -15.46 14.41
N GLU A 59 -18.96 -15.91 15.65
CA GLU A 59 -18.51 -17.24 16.11
C GLU A 59 -19.20 -18.39 15.36
N THR A 60 -20.27 -18.07 14.64
CA THR A 60 -21.05 -18.98 13.80
C THR A 60 -20.55 -19.07 12.36
N GLU A 61 -19.65 -18.17 11.93
CA GLU A 61 -19.06 -18.17 10.59
C GLU A 61 -17.67 -18.81 10.60
N SER A 62 -17.33 -19.49 9.49
CA SER A 62 -15.96 -19.95 9.29
C SER A 62 -15.01 -18.75 9.25
N PRO A 63 -13.85 -18.81 9.93
CA PRO A 63 -12.91 -17.70 9.93
C PRO A 63 -12.53 -17.31 8.50
N LYS A 64 -12.68 -16.03 8.16
CA LYS A 64 -12.33 -15.54 6.83
C LYS A 64 -10.83 -15.75 6.59
N PRO A 65 -10.44 -16.19 5.39
CA PRO A 65 -9.03 -16.31 5.05
C PRO A 65 -8.35 -14.94 5.18
N VAL A 66 -7.08 -14.93 5.61
CA VAL A 66 -6.30 -13.70 5.72
C VAL A 66 -6.19 -13.07 4.32
N ALA A 67 -6.66 -11.83 4.18
CA ALA A 67 -6.61 -11.12 2.92
C ALA A 67 -5.15 -10.87 2.49
N PRO A 68 -4.73 -11.32 1.28
CA PRO A 68 -3.43 -10.99 0.70
C PRO A 68 -3.03 -9.52 0.85
N CYS A 69 -1.83 -9.24 1.33
CA CYS A 69 -1.22 -7.91 1.33
C CYS A 69 -0.56 -7.67 -0.03
N LEU A 70 -1.08 -6.72 -0.80
CA LEU A 70 -0.73 -6.54 -2.21
C LEU A 70 0.18 -5.34 -2.44
N ALA A 71 0.08 -4.31 -1.60
CA ALA A 71 0.81 -3.07 -1.80
C ALA A 71 1.43 -2.56 -0.50
N VAL A 72 2.56 -1.86 -0.65
CA VAL A 72 3.24 -1.18 0.44
C VAL A 72 3.83 0.14 -0.02
N ALA A 73 3.86 1.12 0.88
CA ALA A 73 4.59 2.37 0.73
C ALA A 73 5.22 2.77 2.07
N THR A 74 6.29 3.58 2.03
CA THR A 74 6.93 4.12 3.23
C THR A 74 7.19 5.61 3.06
N GLN A 75 6.99 6.40 4.12
CA GLN A 75 7.39 7.80 4.18
C GLN A 75 7.84 8.13 5.61
N GLY A 76 9.15 8.33 5.80
CA GLY A 76 9.74 8.48 7.12
C GLY A 76 9.46 7.26 8.00
N ASN A 77 8.89 7.49 9.20
CA ASN A 77 8.54 6.43 10.14
C ASN A 77 7.16 5.79 9.88
N LEU A 78 6.48 6.15 8.79
CA LEU A 78 5.16 5.65 8.46
C LEU A 78 5.25 4.60 7.35
N ILE A 79 4.57 3.47 7.54
CA ILE A 79 4.39 2.42 6.53
C ILE A 79 2.90 2.32 6.22
N ALA A 80 2.54 2.32 4.94
CA ALA A 80 1.20 1.96 4.50
C ALA A 80 1.23 0.56 3.90
N THR A 81 0.31 -0.31 4.29
CA THR A 81 0.04 -1.58 3.62
C THR A 81 -1.39 -1.60 3.10
N ALA A 82 -1.65 -2.37 2.06
CA ALA A 82 -3.00 -2.54 1.54
C ALA A 82 -3.26 -3.97 1.08
N ASN A 83 -4.50 -4.42 1.21
CA ASN A 83 -4.88 -5.81 1.00
C ASN A 83 -5.91 -6.00 -0.14
N SER A 84 -6.22 -7.26 -0.40
CA SER A 84 -7.19 -7.69 -1.42
C SER A 84 -8.65 -7.40 -1.07
N ASP A 85 -8.95 -7.08 0.19
CA ASP A 85 -10.30 -6.70 0.66
C ASP A 85 -10.54 -5.18 0.64
N GLY A 86 -9.54 -4.38 0.22
CA GLY A 86 -9.68 -2.93 0.13
C GLY A 86 -9.24 -2.14 1.37
N GLY A 87 -8.81 -2.86 2.41
CA GLY A 87 -8.26 -2.30 3.63
C GLY A 87 -6.89 -1.67 3.39
N VAL A 88 -6.68 -0.48 3.96
CA VAL A 88 -5.39 0.21 3.99
C VAL A 88 -5.01 0.49 5.44
N TYR A 89 -3.78 0.14 5.82
CA TYR A 89 -3.33 0.15 7.21
C TYR A 89 -2.05 0.97 7.32
N LEU A 90 -2.02 1.87 8.30
CA LEU A 90 -0.88 2.72 8.60
C LEU A 90 -0.19 2.23 9.86
N TRP A 91 1.12 1.99 9.76
CA TRP A 91 1.95 1.43 10.81
C TRP A 91 3.07 2.37 11.18
N ASN A 92 3.41 2.41 12.46
CA ASN A 92 4.65 3.01 12.92
C ASN A 92 5.80 2.02 12.69
N ALA A 93 6.77 2.38 11.85
CA ALA A 93 7.88 1.51 11.47
C ALA A 93 8.79 1.17 12.66
N ALA A 94 9.05 2.15 13.54
CA ALA A 94 9.93 1.98 14.69
C ALA A 94 9.41 0.94 15.68
N ASN A 95 8.10 0.92 15.98
CA ASN A 95 7.54 0.07 17.03
C ASN A 95 6.57 -1.03 16.54
N GLY A 96 6.14 -1.01 15.28
CA GLY A 96 5.23 -2.01 14.72
C GLY A 96 3.75 -1.80 14.97
N GLN A 97 3.39 -0.76 15.70
CA GLN A 97 2.00 -0.57 16.10
C GLN A 97 1.17 -0.05 14.93
N LEU A 98 -0.04 -0.59 14.79
CA LEU A 98 -1.05 -0.06 13.91
C LEU A 98 -1.45 1.33 14.43
N ALA A 99 -1.14 2.36 13.65
CA ALA A 99 -1.48 3.74 13.96
C ALA A 99 -2.91 4.07 13.51
N LYS A 100 -3.34 3.56 12.35
CA LYS A 100 -4.66 3.84 11.79
C LYS A 100 -5.07 2.80 10.74
N THR A 101 -6.37 2.52 10.67
CA THR A 101 -7.00 1.85 9.52
C THR A 101 -7.72 2.91 8.69
N LEU A 102 -7.42 2.93 7.39
CA LEU A 102 -8.10 3.74 6.39
C LEU A 102 -8.94 2.77 5.53
N GLU A 103 -10.25 2.76 5.72
CA GLU A 103 -11.15 2.04 4.82
C GLU A 103 -11.23 2.81 3.51
N THR A 104 -10.83 2.20 2.39
CA THR A 104 -10.64 3.02 1.18
C THR A 104 -11.26 2.49 -0.10
N LEU A 105 -11.32 1.18 -0.37
CA LEU A 105 -11.82 0.67 -1.64
C LEU A 105 -12.68 -0.58 -1.46
N ASP A 106 -13.62 -0.81 -2.39
CA ASP A 106 -14.45 -2.02 -2.41
C ASP A 106 -13.73 -3.11 -3.22
N GLY A 107 -12.70 -3.73 -2.64
CA GLY A 107 -11.88 -4.78 -3.28
C GLY A 107 -10.40 -4.42 -3.40
N ALA A 108 -9.65 -5.28 -4.09
CA ALA A 108 -8.20 -5.32 -3.97
C ALA A 108 -7.49 -3.99 -4.28
N VAL A 109 -6.63 -3.55 -3.36
CA VAL A 109 -5.78 -2.36 -3.55
C VAL A 109 -4.45 -2.76 -4.15
N TYR A 110 -4.16 -2.32 -5.36
CA TYR A 110 -2.91 -2.65 -6.07
C TYR A 110 -1.81 -1.62 -5.86
N ARG A 111 -2.16 -0.40 -5.46
CA ARG A 111 -1.18 0.66 -5.18
C ARG A 111 -1.59 1.51 -4.00
N VAL A 112 -0.60 1.83 -3.16
CA VAL A 112 -0.65 2.93 -2.20
C VAL A 112 0.57 3.82 -2.37
N ALA A 113 0.43 5.12 -2.12
CA ALA A 113 1.55 6.06 -2.15
C ALA A 113 1.33 7.26 -1.23
N PHE A 114 2.36 7.64 -0.48
CA PHE A 114 2.34 8.86 0.33
C PHE A 114 2.64 10.11 -0.50
N ASN A 115 2.17 11.25 -0.02
CA ASN A 115 2.81 12.51 -0.38
C ASN A 115 4.11 12.74 0.42
N ALA A 116 4.91 13.74 0.00
CA ALA A 116 6.26 13.94 0.53
C ALA A 116 6.32 14.26 2.04
N ASP A 117 5.26 14.87 2.60
CA ASP A 117 5.14 15.19 4.02
C ASP A 117 4.38 14.13 4.84
N ALA A 118 3.99 13.00 4.21
CA ALA A 118 3.20 11.94 4.83
C ALA A 118 1.86 12.39 5.42
N THR A 119 1.23 13.44 4.89
CA THR A 119 -0.10 13.90 5.31
C THR A 119 -1.24 13.34 4.46
N LYS A 120 -0.92 12.83 3.26
CA LYS A 120 -1.90 12.27 2.31
C LYS A 120 -1.47 10.90 1.81
N LEU A 121 -2.48 10.08 1.48
CA LEU A 121 -2.28 8.75 0.92
C LEU A 121 -3.19 8.54 -0.30
N LEU A 122 -2.58 8.16 -1.42
CA LEU A 122 -3.27 7.61 -2.59
C LEU A 122 -3.54 6.11 -2.37
N ALA A 123 -4.70 5.64 -2.79
CA ALA A 123 -5.02 4.23 -3.00
C ALA A 123 -5.75 4.03 -4.34
N VAL A 124 -5.35 3.03 -5.13
CA VAL A 124 -6.04 2.60 -6.36
C VAL A 124 -6.12 1.08 -6.44
N GLY A 125 -7.13 0.54 -7.12
CA GLY A 125 -7.37 -0.90 -7.09
C GLY A 125 -8.37 -1.47 -8.09
N HIS A 126 -8.90 -2.64 -7.73
CA HIS A 126 -9.66 -3.56 -8.57
C HIS A 126 -10.90 -2.95 -9.20
N THR A 127 -11.63 -2.10 -8.48
CA THR A 127 -12.85 -1.47 -9.00
C THR A 127 -12.58 -0.27 -9.88
N GLY A 128 -11.31 0.09 -10.10
CA GLY A 128 -10.94 1.33 -10.79
C GLY A 128 -11.11 2.58 -9.92
N ARG A 129 -11.64 2.45 -8.69
CA ARG A 129 -11.78 3.56 -7.75
C ARG A 129 -10.40 4.08 -7.32
N ILE A 130 -10.29 5.40 -7.29
CA ILE A 130 -9.08 6.18 -6.99
C ILE A 130 -9.41 7.10 -5.83
N VAL A 131 -8.68 6.94 -4.73
CA VAL A 131 -8.93 7.73 -3.53
C VAL A 131 -7.64 8.38 -3.05
N ILE A 132 -7.69 9.67 -2.75
CA ILE A 132 -6.64 10.36 -1.98
C ILE A 132 -7.26 10.80 -0.67
N ARG A 133 -6.66 10.44 0.47
CA ARG A 133 -7.15 10.81 1.81
C ARG A 133 -6.16 11.65 2.57
N ASN A 134 -6.70 12.51 3.43
CA ASN A 134 -5.94 13.10 4.52
C ASN A 134 -5.74 12.03 5.61
N ILE A 135 -4.49 11.81 6.01
CA ILE A 135 -4.14 10.78 6.99
C ILE A 135 -4.60 11.17 8.41
N ALA A 136 -4.59 12.46 8.75
CA ALA A 136 -4.89 12.94 10.10
C ALA A 136 -6.35 12.66 10.50
N ASP A 137 -7.31 12.89 9.60
CA ASP A 137 -8.74 12.69 9.87
C ASP A 137 -9.38 11.54 9.06
N GLY A 138 -8.66 10.97 8.08
CA GLY A 138 -9.14 9.88 7.22
C GLY A 138 -10.10 10.31 6.10
N LYS A 139 -10.41 11.60 5.98
CA LYS A 139 -11.39 12.10 5.01
C LYS A 139 -10.83 12.06 3.58
N PRO A 140 -11.67 11.72 2.58
CA PRO A 140 -11.27 11.79 1.18
C PRO A 140 -11.08 13.25 0.75
N LEU A 141 -9.95 13.51 0.10
CA LEU A 141 -9.60 14.75 -0.61
C LEU A 141 -9.86 14.60 -2.13
N LEU A 142 -9.86 13.36 -2.61
CA LEU A 142 -10.29 12.95 -3.95
C LEU A 142 -10.97 11.58 -3.84
N ASP A 143 -12.09 11.41 -4.54
CA ASP A 143 -12.74 10.12 -4.78
C ASP A 143 -13.21 10.12 -6.24
N ALA A 144 -12.53 9.34 -7.07
CA ALA A 144 -12.72 9.30 -8.51
C ALA A 144 -12.72 7.84 -9.01
N SER A 145 -13.01 7.64 -10.29
CA SER A 145 -12.93 6.31 -10.90
C SER A 145 -12.23 6.38 -12.26
N ALA A 146 -11.32 5.44 -12.49
CA ALA A 146 -10.90 5.05 -13.82
C ALA A 146 -12.00 4.19 -14.49
N PRO A 147 -12.02 4.08 -15.83
CA PRO A 147 -12.99 3.26 -16.55
C PRO A 147 -12.71 1.75 -16.48
N ALA A 148 -11.60 1.34 -15.85
CA ALA A 148 -11.19 -0.04 -15.68
C ALA A 148 -10.41 -0.22 -14.37
N VAL A 149 -10.05 -1.47 -14.05
CA VAL A 149 -9.14 -1.81 -12.94
C VAL A 149 -7.87 -0.94 -13.01
N ALA A 150 -7.48 -0.35 -11.88
CA ALA A 150 -6.29 0.48 -11.78
C ALA A 150 -5.14 -0.29 -11.10
N TYR A 151 -4.11 -0.66 -11.86
CA TYR A 151 -2.97 -1.46 -11.35
C TYR A 151 -1.83 -0.62 -10.76
N ASP A 152 -1.59 0.58 -11.29
CA ASP A 152 -0.58 1.52 -10.77
C ASP A 152 -1.13 2.96 -10.89
N GLY A 153 -0.61 3.85 -10.03
CA GLY A 153 -0.89 5.28 -10.04
C GLY A 153 0.38 6.08 -9.75
N ARG A 154 0.77 6.99 -10.64
CA ARG A 154 1.96 7.85 -10.50
C ARG A 154 1.65 9.32 -10.71
N PHE A 155 1.99 10.13 -9.72
CA PHE A 155 1.87 11.58 -9.84
C PHE A 155 2.92 12.15 -10.77
N THR A 156 2.54 13.20 -11.48
CA THR A 156 3.47 14.20 -12.04
C THR A 156 4.30 14.85 -10.93
N ALA A 157 5.46 15.41 -11.27
CA ALA A 157 6.38 15.99 -10.29
C ALA A 157 5.75 17.14 -9.47
N ASP A 158 4.90 17.95 -10.10
CA ASP A 158 4.12 19.02 -9.48
C ASP A 158 2.82 18.52 -8.82
N ARG A 159 2.54 17.21 -8.92
CA ARG A 159 1.36 16.52 -8.38
C ARG A 159 0.04 17.04 -8.93
N SER A 160 0.05 17.82 -10.01
CA SER A 160 -1.17 18.37 -10.60
C SER A 160 -1.99 17.32 -11.34
N ARG A 161 -1.34 16.21 -11.74
CA ARG A 161 -1.95 15.09 -12.45
C ARG A 161 -1.50 13.73 -11.93
N LEU A 162 -2.37 12.74 -12.02
CA LEU A 162 -2.13 11.33 -11.69
C LEU A 162 -2.31 10.47 -12.95
N ALA A 163 -1.27 9.75 -13.35
CA ALA A 163 -1.32 8.75 -14.41
C ALA A 163 -1.70 7.38 -13.82
N ILE A 164 -2.62 6.68 -14.46
CA ILE A 164 -3.19 5.39 -14.03
C ILE A 164 -2.97 4.35 -15.12
N ALA A 165 -2.40 3.20 -14.76
CA ALA A 165 -2.31 2.04 -15.65
C ALA A 165 -3.59 1.19 -15.54
N GLY A 166 -4.38 1.12 -16.62
CA GLY A 166 -5.66 0.44 -16.67
C GLY A 166 -5.58 -0.99 -17.23
N ALA A 167 -6.46 -1.89 -16.77
CA ALA A 167 -6.61 -3.23 -17.35
C ALA A 167 -7.21 -3.24 -18.78
N ASP A 168 -7.73 -2.11 -19.23
CA ASP A 168 -8.23 -1.89 -20.58
C ASP A 168 -7.11 -1.63 -21.61
N GLY A 169 -5.84 -1.76 -21.19
CA GLY A 169 -4.67 -1.52 -22.04
C GLY A 169 -4.32 -0.05 -22.22
N ASN A 170 -5.01 0.85 -21.51
CA ASN A 170 -4.83 2.29 -21.63
C ASN A 170 -4.15 2.90 -20.40
N VAL A 171 -3.50 4.05 -20.61
CA VAL A 171 -3.06 4.93 -19.53
C VAL A 171 -4.03 6.09 -19.43
N HIS A 172 -4.65 6.25 -18.26
CA HIS A 172 -5.57 7.34 -17.98
C HIS A 172 -4.84 8.44 -17.22
N LEU A 173 -5.08 9.70 -17.56
CA LEU A 173 -4.51 10.85 -16.85
C LEU A 173 -5.66 11.65 -16.24
N LEU A 174 -5.61 11.89 -14.93
CA LEU A 174 -6.60 12.71 -14.24
C LEU A 174 -5.96 13.94 -13.59
N ASP A 175 -6.70 15.04 -13.54
CA ASP A 175 -6.30 16.24 -12.82
C ASP A 175 -6.56 16.07 -11.32
N VAL A 176 -5.56 16.40 -10.52
CA VAL A 176 -5.58 16.27 -9.06
C VAL A 176 -5.91 17.65 -8.45
N PRO A 177 -7.01 17.77 -7.69
CA PRO A 177 -7.37 19.01 -7.02
C PRO A 177 -6.25 19.48 -6.08
N ALA A 178 -6.04 20.80 -5.95
CA ALA A 178 -4.98 21.35 -5.11
C ALA A 178 -4.99 20.82 -3.66
N ALA A 179 -6.19 20.61 -3.10
CA ALA A 179 -6.36 20.05 -1.75
C ALA A 179 -5.86 18.60 -1.62
N ALA A 180 -5.77 17.85 -2.73
CA ALA A 180 -5.38 16.44 -2.78
C ALA A 180 -3.93 16.20 -3.22
N ARG A 181 -3.16 17.25 -3.53
CA ARG A 181 -1.76 17.13 -4.00
C ARG A 181 -0.79 16.76 -2.88
#